data_AF-A0A350CI64-F1
#
_entry.id   AF-A0A350CI64-F1
#
_cell.length_a   1.000
_cell.length_b   1.000
_cell.length_c   1.000
_cell.angle_alpha   90.00
_cell.angle_beta   90.00
_cell.angle_gamma   90.00
#
_symmetry.space_group_name_H-M   'P 1'
#
loop_
_entity.id
_entity.type
_entity.pdbx_description
1 polymer ?
#
loop_
_entity_poly.entity_id
_entity_poly.type
_entity_poly.pdbx_seq_one_letter_code
_entity_poly.pdbx_strand_id
1 'polypeptide(L)'
;MVAVPFFCPDTPPLQKNPVFLYSSDRFQKPYPFKADIAVAVDSVFEKKVDALMALESQTFEGGALGSAETMAAAPPASQPELRRAWLKERWERRQAAEARDYRPALLRWYGDTAGNAVKYAEVFEICEYGRQPSADEIRQLFPFLPQP
;
A
#
# COMPACT_ATOMS: atom_id res chain seq x y z
N MET A 1 9.32 -2.69 19.83
CA MET A 1 9.71 -1.91 21.02
C MET A 1 9.01 -0.55 20.92
N VAL A 2 7.73 -0.47 21.31
CA VAL A 2 6.90 0.76 21.11
C VAL A 2 6.07 1.12 22.36
N ALA A 3 6.24 0.36 23.44
CA ALA A 3 5.55 0.54 24.72
C ALA A 3 6.50 1.01 25.84
N VAL A 4 7.68 1.55 25.47
CA VAL A 4 8.69 1.96 26.45
C VAL A 4 8.18 3.20 27.19
N PRO A 5 7.98 3.14 28.52
CA PRO A 5 7.55 4.30 29.28
C PRO A 5 8.65 5.37 29.29
N PHE A 6 8.25 6.64 29.41
CA PHE A 6 9.12 7.82 29.56
C PHE A 6 10.01 8.19 28.36
N PHE A 7 9.88 7.53 27.20
CA PHE A 7 10.57 7.95 25.98
C PHE A 7 10.00 9.27 25.42
N CYS A 8 8.67 9.39 25.41
CA CYS A 8 7.95 10.62 25.14
C CYS A 8 7.19 11.03 26.41
N PRO A 9 7.71 11.95 27.24
CA PRO A 9 7.16 12.24 28.57
C PRO A 9 5.74 12.82 28.53
N ASP A 10 5.36 13.50 27.45
CA ASP A 10 4.04 14.14 27.30
C ASP A 10 2.95 13.23 26.72
N THR A 11 3.30 12.02 26.29
CA THR A 11 2.37 11.07 25.66
C THR A 11 2.30 9.79 26.49
N PRO A 12 1.11 9.39 26.98
CA PRO A 12 0.95 8.13 27.68
C PRO A 12 1.47 6.96 26.83
N PRO A 13 2.27 6.04 27.42
CA PRO A 13 2.76 4.90 26.67
C PRO A 13 1.62 3.97 26.27
N LEU A 14 1.78 3.28 25.14
CA LEU A 14 0.83 2.25 24.71
C LEU A 14 0.80 1.11 25.75
N GLN A 15 -0.42 0.71 26.15
CA GLN A 15 -0.63 -0.40 27.10
C GLN A 15 -0.45 -1.78 26.46
N LYS A 16 -0.50 -1.85 25.12
CA LYS A 16 -0.34 -3.08 24.33
C LYS A 16 0.42 -2.75 23.05
N ASN A 17 1.12 -3.73 22.49
CA ASN A 17 1.72 -3.55 21.16
C ASN A 17 0.64 -3.21 20.13
N PRO A 18 0.89 -2.27 19.21
CA PRO A 18 -0.04 -2.00 18.13
C PRO A 18 -0.05 -3.16 17.12
N VAL A 19 -0.93 -3.03 16.12
CA VAL A 19 -0.86 -3.89 14.93
C VAL A 19 0.26 -3.37 14.06
N PHE A 20 1.21 -4.24 13.71
CA PHE A 20 2.19 -3.95 12.67
C PHE A 20 1.77 -4.71 11.42
N LEU A 21 1.99 -4.09 10.27
CA LEU A 21 1.64 -4.68 8.98
C LEU A 21 2.86 -4.63 8.06
N TYR A 22 3.08 -5.70 7.32
CA TYR A 22 3.98 -5.67 6.19
C TYR A 22 3.21 -5.20 4.94
N SER A 23 3.81 -4.30 4.18
CA SER A 23 3.34 -3.96 2.84
C SER A 23 3.79 -5.04 1.85
N SER A 24 3.03 -5.22 0.78
CA SER A 24 3.38 -6.12 -0.32
C SER A 24 4.86 -6.01 -0.75
N ASP A 25 5.49 -7.17 -0.89
CA ASP A 25 6.85 -7.31 -1.41
C ASP A 25 6.96 -8.51 -2.37
N ARG A 26 8.16 -8.74 -2.92
CA ARG A 26 8.44 -9.84 -3.87
C ARG A 26 9.40 -10.89 -3.33
N PHE A 27 9.73 -10.83 -2.04
CA PHE A 27 10.57 -11.82 -1.38
C PHE A 27 9.85 -13.16 -1.34
N GLN A 28 10.64 -14.22 -1.52
CA GLN A 28 10.14 -15.60 -1.55
C GLN A 28 10.74 -16.44 -0.41
N LYS A 29 11.71 -15.88 0.31
CA LYS A 29 12.43 -16.54 1.39
C LYS A 29 12.51 -15.62 2.61
N PRO A 30 12.44 -16.17 3.83
CA PRO A 30 12.23 -17.60 4.13
C PRO A 30 10.81 -18.09 3.80
N TYR A 31 9.84 -17.20 3.68
CA TYR A 31 8.48 -17.48 3.22
C TYR A 31 7.99 -16.33 2.34
N PRO A 32 7.10 -16.58 1.36
CA PRO A 32 6.49 -15.54 0.55
C PRO A 32 5.49 -14.69 1.35
N PHE A 33 5.31 -13.43 0.92
CA PHE A 33 4.27 -12.55 1.43
C PHE A 33 2.87 -13.16 1.32
N LYS A 34 2.06 -13.03 2.38
CA LYS A 34 0.67 -13.47 2.45
C LYS A 34 -0.26 -12.30 2.74
N ALA A 35 -1.14 -11.98 1.79
CA ALA A 35 -2.17 -10.97 1.99
C ALA A 35 -3.23 -11.46 2.99
N ASP A 36 -3.21 -10.92 4.21
CA ASP A 36 -4.28 -11.09 5.20
C ASP A 36 -5.37 -10.04 4.98
N ILE A 37 -4.97 -8.81 4.65
CA ILE A 37 -5.82 -7.64 4.39
C ILE A 37 -5.66 -7.22 2.93
N ALA A 38 -6.77 -6.93 2.25
CA ALA A 38 -6.75 -6.38 0.91
C ALA A 38 -7.73 -5.22 0.80
N VAL A 39 -7.28 -4.12 0.19
CA VAL A 39 -7.99 -2.86 0.09
C VAL A 39 -8.19 -2.52 -1.38
N ALA A 40 -9.44 -2.43 -1.83
CA ALA A 40 -9.74 -1.92 -3.15
C ALA A 40 -9.44 -0.42 -3.19
N VAL A 41 -8.65 0.02 -4.17
CA VAL A 41 -8.26 1.43 -4.32
C VAL A 41 -8.76 2.04 -5.63
N ASP A 42 -9.65 1.34 -6.34
CA ASP A 42 -10.22 1.77 -7.64
C ASP A 42 -10.79 3.19 -7.60
N SER A 43 -11.56 3.51 -6.55
CA SER A 43 -12.23 4.82 -6.41
C SER A 43 -11.28 5.98 -6.13
N VAL A 44 -10.06 5.70 -5.67
CA VAL A 44 -9.06 6.71 -5.29
C VAL A 44 -7.76 6.60 -6.09
N PHE A 45 -7.72 5.74 -7.10
CA PHE A 45 -6.51 5.45 -7.85
C PHE A 45 -5.92 6.71 -8.51
N GLU A 46 -6.75 7.51 -9.18
CA GLU A 46 -6.30 8.78 -9.79
C GLU A 46 -5.76 9.77 -8.75
N LYS A 47 -6.38 9.85 -7.56
CA LYS A 47 -5.89 10.68 -6.46
C LYS A 47 -4.52 10.21 -5.96
N LYS A 48 -4.27 8.89 -5.96
CA LYS A 48 -2.94 8.35 -5.62
C LYS A 48 -1.91 8.73 -6.69
N VAL A 49 -2.26 8.65 -7.97
CA VAL A 49 -1.40 9.13 -9.07
C VAL A 49 -1.05 10.61 -8.88
N ASP A 50 -2.03 11.46 -8.56
CA ASP A 50 -1.78 12.88 -8.32
C ASP A 50 -0.90 13.11 -7.07
N ALA A 51 -1.07 12.33 -6.01
CA ALA A 51 -0.20 12.40 -4.84
C ALA A 51 1.25 12.03 -5.18
N LEU A 52 1.47 11.07 -6.07
CA LEU A 52 2.81 10.66 -6.52
C LEU A 52 3.44 11.67 -7.47
N MET A 53 2.62 12.35 -8.30
CA MET A 53 3.06 13.48 -9.12
C MET A 53 3.64 14.59 -8.25
N ALA A 54 3.07 14.84 -7.07
CA ALA A 54 3.56 15.84 -6.12
C ALA A 54 4.90 15.48 -5.45
N LEU A 55 5.35 14.22 -5.54
CA LEU A 55 6.59 13.72 -4.95
C LEU A 55 7.70 13.63 -6.00
N GLU A 56 8.04 14.76 -6.63
CA GLU A 56 8.92 14.78 -7.82
C GLU A 56 10.26 14.07 -7.61
N SER A 57 10.94 14.32 -6.48
CA SER A 57 12.26 13.73 -6.22
C SER A 57 12.21 12.20 -6.05
N GLN A 58 11.10 11.66 -5.52
CA GLN A 58 10.93 10.20 -5.40
C GLN A 58 10.50 9.57 -6.73
N THR A 59 9.66 10.27 -7.48
CA THR A 59 8.98 9.73 -8.66
C THR A 59 9.81 9.85 -9.93
N PHE A 60 10.44 11.01 -10.16
CA PHE A 60 11.14 11.32 -11.41
C PHE A 60 12.65 11.37 -11.25
N GLU A 61 13.15 11.66 -10.06
CA GLU A 61 14.58 11.76 -9.80
C GLU A 61 15.19 10.47 -9.24
N GLY A 62 14.35 9.49 -8.86
CA GLY A 62 14.81 8.20 -8.34
C GLY A 62 15.26 8.24 -6.87
N GLY A 63 15.00 9.34 -6.16
CA GLY A 63 15.37 9.53 -4.77
C GLY A 63 16.88 9.42 -4.55
N ALA A 64 17.28 8.76 -3.46
CA ALA A 64 18.68 8.65 -3.06
C ALA A 64 19.55 7.79 -4.00
N LEU A 65 18.93 7.01 -4.90
CA LEU A 65 19.61 6.14 -5.87
C LEU A 65 19.40 6.62 -7.32
N GLY A 66 18.96 7.87 -7.49
CA GLY A 66 18.80 8.51 -8.79
C GLY A 66 20.08 8.52 -9.62
N SER A 67 19.92 8.45 -10.94
CA SER A 67 20.99 8.66 -11.90
C SER A 67 20.49 9.51 -13.06
N ALA A 68 21.41 10.13 -13.81
CA ALA A 68 21.06 10.91 -15.00
C ALA A 68 20.27 10.06 -16.03
N GLU A 69 20.59 8.77 -16.14
CA GLU A 69 19.86 7.83 -16.99
C GLU A 69 18.42 7.61 -16.51
N THR A 70 18.24 7.38 -15.20
CA THR A 70 16.90 7.19 -14.60
C THR A 70 16.04 8.44 -14.76
N MET A 71 16.63 9.63 -14.58
CA MET A 71 15.96 10.91 -14.79
C MET A 71 15.56 11.12 -16.25
N ALA A 72 16.43 10.73 -17.19
CA ALA A 72 16.17 10.85 -18.62
C ALA A 72 15.07 9.88 -19.12
N ALA A 73 14.78 8.80 -18.39
CA ALA A 73 13.73 7.85 -18.73
C ALA A 73 12.31 8.39 -18.46
N ALA A 74 12.17 9.41 -17.60
CA ALA A 74 10.92 10.10 -17.37
C ALA A 74 10.75 11.27 -18.37
N PRO A 75 9.51 11.57 -18.83
CA PRO A 75 9.26 12.76 -19.63
C PRO A 75 9.74 14.03 -18.91
N PRO A 76 10.10 15.11 -19.63
CA PRO A 76 10.60 16.32 -19.00
C PRO A 76 9.50 17.08 -18.23
N ALA A 77 9.90 17.93 -17.29
CA ALA A 77 8.99 18.71 -16.45
C ALA A 77 8.07 19.65 -17.25
N SER A 78 8.56 20.09 -18.42
CA SER A 78 7.80 20.90 -19.37
C SER A 78 6.63 20.15 -20.03
N GLN A 79 6.49 18.83 -19.83
CA GLN A 79 5.43 18.00 -20.40
C GLN A 79 4.66 17.27 -19.29
N PRO A 80 3.90 18.00 -18.44
CA PRO A 80 3.26 17.44 -17.24
C PRO A 80 2.26 16.32 -17.56
N GLU A 81 1.49 16.45 -18.64
CA GLU A 81 0.53 15.42 -19.07
C GLU A 81 1.21 14.10 -19.44
N LEU A 82 2.35 14.17 -20.13
CA LEU A 82 3.13 12.98 -20.48
C LEU A 82 3.79 12.35 -19.26
N ARG A 83 4.29 13.17 -18.32
CA ARG A 83 4.78 12.68 -17.01
C ARG A 83 3.70 11.93 -16.25
N ARG A 84 2.49 12.50 -16.18
CA ARG A 84 1.35 11.90 -15.50
C ARG A 84 0.97 10.56 -16.12
N ALA A 85 0.86 10.50 -17.45
CA ALA A 85 0.57 9.25 -18.16
C ALA A 85 1.66 8.18 -17.92
N TRP A 86 2.93 8.57 -18.00
CA TRP A 86 4.09 7.70 -17.75
C TRP A 86 4.09 7.11 -16.33
N LEU A 87 3.74 7.92 -15.33
CA LEU A 87 3.66 7.49 -13.94
C LEU A 87 2.45 6.57 -13.72
N LYS A 88 1.29 6.99 -14.24
CA LYS A 88 0.04 6.26 -14.13
C LYS A 88 0.18 4.83 -14.64
N GLU A 89 0.72 4.63 -15.84
CA GLU A 89 0.90 3.30 -16.43
C GLU A 89 1.69 2.35 -15.50
N ARG A 90 2.75 2.87 -14.87
CA ARG A 90 3.60 2.09 -13.96
C ARG A 90 2.83 1.67 -12.70
N TRP A 91 2.02 2.56 -12.15
CA TRP A 91 1.28 2.32 -10.93
C TRP A 91 0.04 1.46 -11.18
N GLU A 92 -0.58 1.58 -12.36
CA GLU A 92 -1.62 0.67 -12.81
C GLU A 92 -1.10 -0.75 -12.87
N ARG A 93 0.06 -0.97 -13.52
CA ARG A 93 0.69 -2.30 -13.56
C ARG A 93 0.98 -2.85 -12.16
N ARG A 94 1.48 -2.01 -11.25
CA ARG A 94 1.79 -2.43 -9.88
C ARG A 94 0.52 -2.86 -9.13
N GLN A 95 -0.47 -1.99 -9.01
CA GLN A 95 -1.65 -2.26 -8.19
C GLN A 95 -2.63 -3.24 -8.84
N ALA A 96 -2.63 -3.34 -10.18
CA ALA A 96 -3.35 -4.40 -10.87
C ALA A 96 -2.71 -5.77 -10.66
N ALA A 97 -1.37 -5.84 -10.57
CA ALA A 97 -0.69 -7.06 -10.17
C ALA A 97 -1.06 -7.45 -8.74
N GLU A 98 -1.09 -6.51 -7.79
CA GLU A 98 -1.53 -6.80 -6.42
C GLU A 98 -2.98 -7.32 -6.36
N ALA A 99 -3.90 -6.69 -7.10
CA ALA A 99 -5.29 -7.17 -7.17
C ALA A 99 -5.41 -8.57 -7.81
N ARG A 100 -4.61 -8.86 -8.85
CA ARG A 100 -4.59 -10.16 -9.51
C ARG A 100 -3.98 -11.24 -8.61
N ASP A 101 -2.78 -11.01 -8.11
CA ASP A 101 -1.97 -12.01 -7.41
C ASP A 101 -2.54 -12.35 -6.02
N TYR A 102 -3.25 -11.39 -5.40
CA TYR A 102 -3.88 -11.56 -4.09
C TYR A 102 -5.41 -11.54 -4.13
N ARG A 103 -6.00 -11.95 -5.26
CA ARG A 103 -7.46 -12.08 -5.44
C ARG A 103 -8.16 -12.84 -4.30
N PRO A 104 -7.60 -13.94 -3.74
CA PRO A 104 -8.25 -14.63 -2.62
C PRO A 104 -8.49 -13.73 -1.40
N ALA A 105 -7.61 -12.77 -1.10
CA ALA A 105 -7.82 -11.83 0.00
C ALA A 105 -8.95 -10.84 -0.29
N LEU A 106 -9.03 -10.35 -1.54
CA LEU A 106 -10.15 -9.50 -1.98
C LEU A 106 -11.49 -10.23 -1.88
N LEU A 107 -11.56 -11.51 -2.28
CA LEU A 107 -12.79 -12.30 -2.17
C LEU A 107 -13.22 -12.49 -0.71
N ARG A 108 -12.26 -12.67 0.22
CA ARG A 108 -12.58 -12.77 1.66
C ARG A 108 -13.20 -11.49 2.23
N TRP A 109 -12.73 -10.33 1.78
CA TRP A 109 -13.17 -9.04 2.34
C TRP A 109 -14.39 -8.44 1.61
N TYR A 110 -14.50 -8.64 0.29
CA TYR A 110 -15.53 -8.02 -0.55
C TYR A 110 -16.57 -9.00 -1.09
N GLY A 111 -16.42 -10.30 -0.82
CA GLY A 111 -17.25 -11.34 -1.44
C GLY A 111 -16.91 -11.56 -2.92
N ASP A 112 -17.60 -12.49 -3.55
CA ASP A 112 -17.25 -12.96 -4.89
C ASP A 112 -17.40 -11.85 -5.97
N THR A 113 -18.58 -11.21 -6.03
CA THR A 113 -18.85 -10.23 -7.09
C THR A 113 -17.98 -8.98 -6.99
N ALA A 114 -17.99 -8.30 -5.83
CA ALA A 114 -17.21 -7.08 -5.67
C ALA A 114 -15.71 -7.40 -5.61
N GLY A 115 -15.33 -8.50 -4.96
CA GLY A 115 -13.94 -8.96 -4.90
C GLY A 115 -13.35 -9.30 -6.26
N ASN A 116 -14.11 -9.83 -7.22
CA ASN A 116 -13.64 -10.05 -8.60
C ASN A 116 -13.59 -8.76 -9.45
N ALA A 117 -14.39 -7.75 -9.12
CA ALA A 117 -14.45 -6.50 -9.87
C ALA A 117 -13.28 -5.52 -9.59
N VAL A 118 -12.55 -5.71 -8.48
CA VAL A 118 -11.43 -4.84 -8.09
C VAL A 118 -10.31 -4.85 -9.14
N LYS A 119 -9.94 -3.68 -9.66
CA LYS A 119 -8.86 -3.54 -10.67
C LYS A 119 -7.54 -3.21 -10.03
N TYR A 120 -7.56 -2.37 -9.00
CA TYR A 120 -6.37 -1.94 -8.26
C TYR A 120 -6.54 -2.19 -6.77
N ALA A 121 -5.53 -2.79 -6.15
CA ALA A 121 -5.54 -3.07 -4.72
C ALA A 121 -4.24 -2.65 -4.04
N GLU A 122 -4.32 -2.48 -2.72
CA GLU A 122 -3.18 -2.54 -1.82
C GLU A 122 -3.41 -3.66 -0.81
N VAL A 123 -2.36 -4.41 -0.49
CA VAL A 123 -2.46 -5.59 0.37
C VAL A 123 -1.46 -5.54 1.49
N PHE A 124 -1.85 -6.13 2.63
CA PHE A 124 -1.06 -6.12 3.84
C PHE A 124 -1.08 -7.50 4.51
N GLU A 125 0.05 -7.86 5.11
CA GLU A 125 0.23 -9.04 5.95
C GLU A 125 0.29 -8.61 7.41
N ILE A 126 -0.34 -9.38 8.31
CA ILE A 126 -0.27 -9.10 9.74
C ILE A 126 1.06 -9.59 10.28
N CYS A 127 1.86 -8.67 10.81
CA CYS A 127 3.16 -9.00 11.38
C CYS A 127 3.01 -9.75 12.72
N GLU A 128 3.82 -10.80 12.89
CA GLU A 128 3.85 -11.65 14.09
C GLU A 128 4.25 -10.91 15.39
N TYR A 129 5.06 -9.84 15.28
CA TYR A 129 5.59 -9.11 16.43
C TYR A 129 4.52 -8.25 17.14
N GLY A 130 3.46 -7.88 16.43
CA GLY A 130 2.38 -7.02 16.94
C GLY A 130 1.30 -7.77 17.70
N ARG A 131 0.27 -7.04 18.14
CA ARG A 131 -0.98 -7.68 18.55
C ARG A 131 -1.68 -8.29 17.33
N GLN A 132 -2.38 -9.40 17.54
CA GLN A 132 -3.14 -10.10 16.50
C GLN A 132 -4.60 -9.61 16.50
N PRO A 133 -5.03 -8.80 15.53
CA PRO A 133 -6.38 -8.26 15.49
C PRO A 133 -7.41 -9.30 15.00
N SER A 134 -8.64 -9.19 15.48
CA SER A 134 -9.78 -9.90 14.89
C SER A 134 -10.21 -9.27 13.55
N ALA A 135 -11.09 -9.95 12.81
CA ALA A 135 -11.65 -9.38 11.57
C ALA A 135 -12.42 -8.07 11.81
N ASP A 136 -13.11 -7.94 12.94
CA ASP A 136 -13.84 -6.71 13.29
C ASP A 136 -12.90 -5.57 13.65
N GLU A 137 -11.81 -5.87 14.35
CA GLU A 137 -10.76 -4.87 14.62
C GLU A 137 -10.06 -4.43 13.33
N ILE A 138 -9.85 -5.34 12.37
CA ILE A 138 -9.35 -4.97 11.05
C ILE A 138 -10.32 -4.01 10.36
N ARG A 139 -11.63 -4.25 10.39
CA ARG A 139 -12.62 -3.32 9.82
C ARG A 139 -12.62 -1.95 10.51
N GLN A 140 -12.31 -1.88 11.80
CA GLN A 140 -12.14 -0.60 12.50
C GLN A 140 -10.89 0.15 12.02
N LEU A 141 -9.78 -0.56 11.82
CA LEU A 141 -8.52 0.01 11.33
C LEU A 141 -8.58 0.36 9.83
N PHE A 142 -9.37 -0.38 9.07
CA PHE A 142 -9.58 -0.25 7.63
C PHE A 142 -11.08 0.03 7.37
N PRO A 143 -11.58 1.23 7.72
CA PRO A 143 -13.02 1.56 7.72
C PRO A 143 -13.67 1.65 6.33
N PHE A 144 -12.91 1.31 5.28
CA PHE A 144 -13.34 1.21 3.89
C PHE A 144 -13.61 -0.25 3.47
N LEU A 145 -13.36 -1.23 4.35
CA LEU A 145 -13.78 -2.61 4.13
C LEU A 145 -15.30 -2.75 4.34
N PRO A 146 -15.97 -3.66 3.62
CA PRO A 146 -17.38 -3.94 3.85
C PRO A 146 -17.64 -4.39 5.29
N GLN A 147 -18.69 -3.84 5.87
CA GLN A 147 -19.24 -4.32 7.14
C GLN A 147 -19.95 -5.67 6.92
N PRO A 148 -19.94 -6.58 7.92
CA PRO A 148 -20.60 -7.87 7.82
C PRO A 148 -22.12 -7.76 7.64
#